data_AF-A0A945LFE3-F1
#
_entry.id   AF-A0A945LFE3-F1
#
_cell.length_a   1.000
_cell.length_b   1.000
_cell.length_c   1.000
_cell.angle_alpha   90.00
_cell.angle_beta   90.00
_cell.angle_gamma   90.00
#
_symmetry.space_group_name_H-M   'P 1'
#
loop_
_entity.id
_entity.type
_entity.pdbx_description
1 polymer ?
#
loop_
_entity_poly.entity_id
_entity_poly.type
_entity_poly.pdbx_seq_one_letter_code
_entity_poly.pdbx_strand_id
1 'polypeptide(L)'
;DAAYLRLSDDQRAEQKQRVLDTSPYTDEFWVFGFGSLMWNPGVETVAQQTATADAFERKFHIWSTVGRGTKENPGLGCCLEHTGGSCRGLDGAF
;
A
#
# COMPACT_ATOMS: atom_id res chain seq x y z
N ASP A 1 2.86 -23.97 -3.27
CA ASP A 1 3.10 -22.83 -4.16
C ASP A 1 1.88 -21.94 -4.30
N ALA A 2 1.79 -20.91 -3.48
CA ALA A 2 0.95 -19.76 -3.84
C ALA A 2 1.86 -18.83 -4.63
N ALA A 3 2.05 -19.12 -5.91
CA ALA A 3 2.67 -18.18 -6.82
C ALA A 3 1.87 -16.89 -6.71
N TYR A 4 2.53 -15.79 -6.34
CA TYR A 4 1.90 -14.49 -6.24
C TYR A 4 1.28 -14.19 -7.61
N LEU A 5 -0.05 -14.27 -7.72
CA LEU A 5 -0.75 -13.97 -8.96
C LEU A 5 -0.59 -12.47 -9.20
N ARG A 6 0.43 -12.13 -9.99
CA ARG A 6 0.60 -10.78 -10.49
C ARG A 6 -0.54 -10.55 -11.46
N LEU A 7 -1.51 -9.74 -11.03
CA LEU A 7 -2.57 -9.27 -11.89
C LEU A 7 -1.95 -8.62 -13.14
N SER A 8 -2.53 -8.89 -14.30
CA SER A 8 -2.25 -8.12 -15.52
C SER A 8 -2.64 -6.66 -15.30
N ASP A 9 -2.18 -5.78 -16.18
CA ASP A 9 -2.50 -4.36 -16.06
C ASP A 9 -4.00 -4.11 -16.26
N ASP A 10 -4.67 -4.86 -17.15
CA ASP A 10 -6.13 -4.84 -17.30
C ASP A 10 -6.85 -5.28 -16.02
N GLN A 11 -6.38 -6.36 -15.37
CA GLN A 11 -6.95 -6.83 -14.10
C GLN A 11 -6.75 -5.81 -12.97
N ARG A 12 -5.63 -5.09 -12.96
CA ARG A 12 -5.39 -4.01 -11.98
C ARG A 12 -6.32 -2.82 -12.22
N ALA A 13 -6.54 -2.45 -13.48
CA ALA A 13 -7.48 -1.40 -13.84
C ALA A 13 -8.91 -1.75 -13.45
N GLU A 14 -9.34 -2.99 -13.67
CA GLU A 14 -10.65 -3.49 -13.24
C GLU A 14 -10.80 -3.47 -11.72
N GLN A 15 -9.79 -3.93 -10.97
CA GLN A 15 -9.80 -3.88 -9.50
C GLN A 15 -9.83 -2.43 -9.00
N LYS A 16 -9.08 -1.52 -9.64
CA LYS A 16 -9.13 -0.08 -9.32
C LYS A 16 -10.54 0.45 -9.49
N GLN A 17 -11.17 0.21 -10.64
CA GLN A 17 -12.53 0.69 -10.90
C GLN A 17 -13.53 0.16 -9.87
N ARG A 18 -13.41 -1.11 -9.50
CA ARG A 18 -14.26 -1.71 -8.45
C ARG A 18 -14.11 -1.02 -7.08
N VAL A 19 -12.89 -0.62 -6.71
CA VAL A 19 -12.65 0.14 -5.46
C VAL A 19 -13.29 1.52 -5.56
N LEU A 20 -13.16 2.20 -6.70
CA LEU A 20 -13.80 3.51 -6.91
C LEU A 20 -15.33 3.40 -6.82
N ASP A 21 -15.94 2.42 -7.48
CA ASP A 21 -17.39 2.22 -7.52
C ASP A 21 -17.99 1.86 -6.15
N THR A 22 -17.20 1.30 -5.25
CA THR A 22 -17.62 0.87 -3.90
C THR A 22 -17.12 1.79 -2.79
N SER A 23 -16.38 2.84 -3.15
CA SER A 23 -15.82 3.79 -2.20
C SER A 23 -16.95 4.51 -1.45
N PRO A 24 -16.85 4.66 -0.12
CA PRO A 24 -17.77 5.52 0.63
C PRO A 24 -17.49 7.02 0.39
N TYR A 25 -16.38 7.35 -0.28
CA TYR A 25 -16.03 8.71 -0.66
C TYR A 25 -16.64 8.99 -2.03
N THR A 26 -17.53 9.99 -2.11
CA THR A 26 -18.22 10.41 -3.33
C THR A 26 -17.37 11.31 -4.23
N ASP A 27 -16.26 11.82 -3.71
CA ASP A 27 -15.32 12.72 -4.36
C ASP A 27 -13.91 12.14 -4.34
N GLU A 28 -12.93 12.88 -4.88
CA GLU A 28 -11.50 12.56 -4.85
C GLU A 28 -11.05 12.14 -3.44
N PHE A 29 -10.36 11.00 -3.34
CA PHE A 29 -9.79 10.54 -2.08
C PHE A 29 -8.30 10.22 -2.25
N TRP A 30 -7.59 10.26 -1.14
CA TRP A 30 -6.14 10.07 -1.10
C TRP A 30 -5.80 8.80 -0.33
N VAL A 31 -4.88 8.02 -0.89
CA VAL A 31 -4.34 6.83 -0.24
C VAL A 31 -2.89 7.09 0.18
N PHE A 32 -2.63 6.99 1.48
CA PHE A 32 -1.29 7.16 2.04
C PHE A 32 -0.45 5.89 1.88
N GLY A 33 0.62 5.98 1.10
CA GLY A 33 1.63 4.96 0.93
C GLY A 33 2.80 5.11 1.92
N PHE A 34 3.00 4.12 2.79
CA PHE A 34 4.09 4.07 3.78
C PHE A 34 5.10 2.94 3.54
N GLY A 35 5.02 2.25 2.41
CA GLY A 35 5.83 1.06 2.11
C GLY A 35 6.15 0.93 0.63
N SER A 36 5.96 -0.26 0.07
CA SER A 36 6.18 -0.51 -1.37
C SER A 36 5.31 0.38 -2.27
N LEU A 37 4.13 0.80 -1.80
CA LEU A 37 3.24 1.71 -2.53
C LEU A 37 3.90 3.05 -2.88
N MET A 38 4.90 3.50 -2.11
CA MET A 38 5.64 4.72 -2.43
C MET A 38 6.46 4.62 -3.72
N TRP A 39 6.83 3.40 -4.13
CA TRP A 39 7.73 3.16 -5.26
C TRP A 39 7.04 2.48 -6.42
N ASN A 40 6.07 1.61 -6.12
CA ASN A 40 5.27 0.91 -7.10
C ASN A 40 3.84 0.75 -6.53
N PRO A 41 2.96 1.75 -6.76
CA PRO A 41 1.58 1.70 -6.26
C PRO A 41 0.75 0.60 -6.90
N GLY A 42 1.17 0.05 -8.05
CA GLY A 42 0.47 -1.00 -8.77
C GLY A 42 -0.80 -0.56 -9.49
N VAL A 43 -1.20 0.70 -9.34
CA VAL A 43 -2.32 1.37 -10.01
C VAL A 43 -1.91 2.83 -10.27
N GLU A 44 -2.42 3.41 -11.35
CA GLU A 44 -2.18 4.82 -11.65
C GLU A 44 -2.98 5.73 -10.72
N THR A 45 -2.36 6.81 -10.25
CA THR A 45 -2.99 7.86 -9.43
C THR A 45 -3.03 9.16 -10.21
N VAL A 46 -4.01 10.02 -9.97
CA VAL A 46 -4.19 11.28 -10.70
C VAL A 46 -3.10 12.30 -10.34
N ALA A 47 -2.70 12.30 -9.08
CA ALA A 47 -1.62 13.11 -8.54
C ALA A 47 -0.89 12.35 -7.42
N GLN A 48 0.33 12.79 -7.10
CA GLN A 48 1.08 12.30 -5.94
C GLN A 48 1.75 13.46 -5.21
N GLN A 49 1.81 13.38 -3.87
CA GLN A 49 2.52 14.36 -3.06
C GLN A 49 3.21 13.71 -1.85
N THR A 50 4.24 14.37 -1.32
CA THR A 50 4.85 13.94 -0.06
C THR A 50 3.89 14.19 1.10
N ALA A 51 3.77 13.21 1.98
CA ALA A 51 2.86 13.28 3.12
C ALA A 51 3.54 12.78 4.40
N THR A 52 3.00 13.19 5.54
CA THR A 52 3.41 12.70 6.87
C THR A 52 2.16 12.26 7.62
N ALA A 53 2.15 11.01 8.06
CA ALA A 53 1.14 10.50 8.99
C ALA A 53 1.61 10.72 10.43
N ASP A 54 0.95 11.63 11.12
CA ASP A 54 1.20 11.92 12.54
C ASP A 54 0.58 10.87 13.45
N ALA A 55 1.18 10.67 14.63
CA ALA A 55 0.89 9.62 15.59
C ALA A 55 1.15 8.18 15.09
N PHE A 56 1.70 8.00 13.89
CA PHE A 56 2.03 6.69 13.34
C PHE A 56 3.53 6.53 13.09
N GLU A 57 4.04 5.30 13.25
CA GLU A 57 5.40 4.93 12.88
C GLU A 57 5.42 3.77 11.91
N ARG A 58 6.40 3.78 11.00
CA ARG A 58 6.70 2.64 10.14
C ARG A 58 7.51 1.61 10.91
N LYS A 59 6.99 0.42 11.08
CA LYS A 59 7.69 -0.70 11.74
C LYS A 59 7.77 -1.92 10.82
N PHE A 60 8.71 -2.80 11.10
CA PHE A 60 8.87 -4.08 10.39
C PHE A 60 8.37 -5.22 11.27
N HIS A 61 7.08 -5.18 11.65
CA HIS A 61 6.48 -6.14 12.59
C HIS A 61 5.53 -7.15 11.92
N ILE A 62 5.41 -7.14 10.59
CA ILE A 62 4.62 -8.13 9.87
C ILE A 62 5.52 -9.26 9.40
N TRP A 63 5.27 -10.49 9.86
CA TRP A 63 5.93 -11.67 9.30
C TRP A 63 5.51 -11.88 7.85
N SER A 64 6.50 -12.09 6.98
CA SER A 64 6.29 -12.25 5.55
C SER A 64 6.98 -13.53 5.07
N THR A 65 6.18 -14.48 4.61
CA THR A 65 6.65 -15.74 4.00
C THR A 65 6.65 -15.69 2.47
N VAL A 66 6.31 -14.53 1.89
CA VAL A 66 6.22 -14.30 0.45
C VAL A 66 6.70 -12.88 0.10
N GLY A 67 7.51 -12.75 -0.95
CA GLY A 67 8.01 -11.46 -1.45
C GLY A 67 9.23 -10.93 -0.70
N ARG A 68 9.18 -10.88 0.64
CA ARG A 68 10.32 -10.48 1.49
C ARG A 68 10.90 -11.64 2.33
N GLY A 69 10.45 -12.87 2.10
CA GLY A 69 10.93 -14.07 2.76
C GLY A 69 10.33 -15.34 2.12
N THR A 70 10.63 -16.50 2.71
CA THR A 70 10.03 -17.79 2.37
C THR A 70 9.35 -18.41 3.59
N LYS A 71 8.78 -19.61 3.46
CA LYS A 71 8.22 -20.33 4.60
C LYS A 71 9.30 -20.81 5.57
N GLU A 72 10.43 -21.23 5.03
CA GLU A 72 11.57 -21.79 5.77
C GLU A 72 12.41 -20.68 6.41
N ASN A 73 12.49 -19.52 5.75
CA ASN A 73 13.14 -18.33 6.27
C ASN A 73 12.26 -17.10 6.07
N PRO A 74 11.31 -16.86 6.99
CA PRO A 74 10.40 -15.73 6.87
C PRO A 74 11.14 -14.41 7.05
N GLY A 75 10.76 -13.41 6.27
CA GLY A 75 11.26 -12.04 6.41
C GLY A 75 10.24 -11.13 7.09
N LEU A 76 10.51 -9.83 7.02
CA LEU A 76 9.66 -8.80 7.62
C LEU A 76 9.08 -7.85 6.57
N GLY A 77 7.78 -7.58 6.69
CA GLY A 77 7.04 -6.56 5.96
C GLY A 77 6.79 -5.32 6.83
N CYS A 78 6.54 -4.19 6.16
CA CYS A 78 6.21 -2.95 6.84
C CYS A 78 4.75 -2.95 7.34
N CYS A 79 4.53 -2.48 8.55
CA CYS A 79 3.25 -1.98 9.05
C CYS A 79 3.33 -0.49 9.36
N LEU A 80 2.16 0.13 9.46
CA LEU A 80 1.97 1.45 10.04
C LEU A 80 1.32 1.26 11.41
N GLU A 81 2.01 1.65 12.48
CA GLU A 81 1.61 1.39 13.86
C GLU A 81 1.31 2.70 14.59
N HIS A 82 0.21 2.77 15.34
CA HIS A 82 -0.22 3.97 16.06
C HIS A 82 0.49 4.06 17.41
N THR A 83 1.62 4.75 17.45
CA THR A 83 2.54 4.80 18.61
C THR A 83 2.86 6.22 19.09
N GLY A 84 2.33 7.26 18.42
CA GLY A 84 2.58 8.67 18.76
C GLY A 84 3.78 9.30 18.03
N GLY A 85 4.48 8.57 17.17
CA GLY A 85 5.55 9.11 16.32
C GLY A 85 5.03 9.76 15.02
N SER A 86 5.86 9.83 13.99
CA SER A 86 5.43 10.24 12.65
C SER A 86 6.05 9.38 11.56
N CYS A 87 5.31 9.22 10.46
CA CYS A 87 5.75 8.45 9.30
C CYS A 87 5.68 9.29 8.04
N ARG A 88 6.82 9.49 7.38
CA ARG A 88 6.85 10.09 6.04
C ARG A 88 6.45 9.06 4.99
N GLY A 89 5.68 9.49 4.00
CA GLY A 89 5.18 8.67 2.91
C GLY A 89 4.83 9.49 1.67
N LEU A 90 4.01 8.91 0.80
CA LEU A 90 3.43 9.58 -0.36
C LEU A 90 1.91 9.39 -0.35
N ASP A 91 1.16 10.47 -0.57
CA ASP A 91 -0.26 10.37 -0.88
C ASP A 91 -0.44 10.26 -2.39
N GLY A 92 -1.34 9.37 -2.82
CA GLY A 92 -1.80 9.27 -4.21
C GLY A 92 -3.30 9.57 -4.29
N ALA A 93 -3.67 10.47 -5.20
CA ALA A 93 -5.07 10.84 -5.45
C ALA A 93 -5.77 9.84 -6.38
N PHE A 94 -7.01 9.51 -6.04
CA PHE A 94 -7.88 8.57 -6.75
C PHE A 94 -9.24 9.19 -7.07
#